data_AF-A1D5J1-F1
#
_entry.id   AF-A1D5J1-F1
#
_cell.length_a   1.000
_cell.length_b   1.000
_cell.length_c   1.000
_cell.angle_alpha   90.00
_cell.angle_beta   90.00
_cell.angle_gamma   90.00
#
_symmetry.space_group_name_H-M   'P 1'
#
loop_
_entity.id
_entity.type
_entity.pdbx_description
1 polymer ?
#
loop_
_entity_poly.entity_id
_entity_poly.type
_entity_poly.pdbx_seq_one_letter_code
_entity_poly.pdbx_strand_id
1 'polypeptide(L)'
;MPRNIRHVVDTNLMVYGTANVCVVDASVFRFQLCGHLMSTLYAVAERAADITKAENRSRLTRRIFLRITIEKLRRKRVLLGAWRMGQTFCSTGQAFTSRIYR
;
A
#
# COMPACT_ATOMS: atom_id res chain seq x y z
N MET A 1 9.67 22.53 13.03
CA MET A 1 9.46 23.06 11.65
C MET A 1 10.80 23.51 11.08
N PRO A 2 11.07 23.26 9.78
CA PRO A 2 12.35 23.62 9.18
C PRO A 2 12.49 25.15 9.12
N ARG A 3 13.51 25.69 9.80
CA ARG A 3 13.67 27.15 10.01
C ARG A 3 14.11 27.93 8.77
N ASN A 4 14.57 27.25 7.71
CA ASN A 4 15.08 27.86 6.47
C ASN A 4 14.08 27.82 5.29
N ILE A 5 12.84 27.37 5.51
CA ILE A 5 11.85 27.30 4.43
C ILE A 5 10.86 28.44 4.64
N ARG A 6 10.73 29.31 3.64
CA ARG A 6 9.82 30.48 3.68
C ARG A 6 8.35 30.11 3.44
N HIS A 7 8.04 28.84 3.30
CA HIS A 7 6.72 28.32 2.99
C HIS A 7 6.44 27.02 3.72
N VAL A 8 5.15 26.74 3.91
CA VAL A 8 4.68 25.68 4.82
C VAL A 8 4.43 24.35 4.10
N VAL A 9 4.11 24.41 2.80
CA VAL A 9 3.70 23.25 2.01
C VAL A 9 4.64 22.98 0.83
N ASP A 10 4.85 21.71 0.54
CA ASP A 10 5.56 21.25 -0.66
C ASP A 10 4.71 21.44 -1.94
N THR A 11 5.31 21.20 -3.10
CA THR A 11 4.67 21.16 -4.43
C THR A 11 3.46 20.24 -4.50
N ASN A 12 3.41 19.20 -3.67
CA ASN A 12 2.27 18.29 -3.55
C ASN A 12 1.21 18.73 -2.51
N LEU A 13 1.26 19.99 -2.04
CA LEU A 13 0.37 20.56 -1.03
C LEU A 13 0.44 19.89 0.35
N MET A 14 1.51 19.13 0.62
CA MET A 14 1.76 18.44 1.88
C MET A 14 2.55 19.32 2.85
N VAL A 15 2.16 19.31 4.12
CA VAL A 15 2.82 20.11 5.18
C VAL A 15 4.12 19.45 5.61
N TYR A 16 5.21 20.22 5.61
CA TYR A 16 6.52 19.72 6.06
C TYR A 16 6.48 19.21 7.49
N GLY A 17 7.07 18.03 7.72
CA GLY A 17 7.12 17.38 9.03
C GLY A 17 5.84 16.62 9.42
N THR A 18 4.87 16.52 8.51
CA THR A 18 3.69 15.66 8.68
C THR A 18 3.66 14.59 7.60
N ALA A 19 3.05 13.44 7.89
CA ALA A 19 2.98 12.33 6.93
C ALA A 19 1.73 12.35 6.04
N ASN A 20 0.60 12.91 6.52
CA ASN A 20 -0.72 12.73 5.91
C ASN A 20 -1.58 14.01 5.94
N VAL A 21 -0.97 15.20 6.06
CA VAL A 21 -1.74 16.46 6.13
C VAL A 21 -1.47 17.28 4.87
N CYS A 22 -2.50 17.42 4.04
CA CYS A 22 -2.50 18.37 2.92
C CYS A 22 -3.33 19.61 3.27
N VAL A 23 -2.86 20.78 2.84
CA VAL A 23 -3.59 22.05 3.00
C VAL A 23 -3.99 22.57 1.63
N VAL A 24 -5.29 22.79 1.44
CA VAL A 24 -5.89 23.28 0.19
C VAL A 24 -6.71 24.52 0.53
N ASP A 25 -6.13 25.68 0.24
CA ASP A 25 -6.74 26.97 0.57
C ASP A 25 -6.05 28.10 -0.23
N ALA A 26 -6.67 29.29 -0.23
CA ALA A 26 -6.12 30.49 -0.86
C ALA A 26 -4.81 30.93 -0.20
N SER A 27 -4.61 30.59 1.08
CA SER A 27 -3.38 30.87 1.83
C SER A 27 -2.11 30.19 1.27
N VAL A 28 -2.25 29.19 0.40
CA VAL A 28 -1.11 28.53 -0.26
C VAL A 28 -0.46 29.43 -1.32
N PHE A 29 -1.22 30.39 -1.86
CA PHE A 29 -0.70 31.34 -2.84
C PHE A 29 0.19 32.39 -2.15
N ARG A 30 1.39 32.63 -2.70
CA ARG A 30 2.36 33.59 -2.15
C ARG A 30 2.20 35.01 -2.72
N PHE A 31 1.24 35.21 -3.62
CA PHE A 31 0.97 36.47 -4.29
C PHE A 31 -0.53 36.67 -4.46
N GLN A 32 -0.94 37.93 -4.61
CA GLN A 32 -2.31 38.28 -4.89
C GLN A 32 -2.67 37.85 -6.32
N LEU A 33 -3.69 37.01 -6.46
CA LEU A 33 -4.25 36.69 -7.76
C LEU A 33 -5.24 37.80 -8.16
N CYS A 34 -5.13 38.29 -9.39
CA CYS A 34 -6.07 39.26 -9.94
C CYS A 34 -7.31 38.53 -10.49
N GLY A 35 -8.49 38.83 -9.95
CA GLY A 35 -9.77 38.26 -10.40
C GLY A 35 -10.51 37.44 -9.34
N HIS A 36 -11.53 36.69 -9.78
CA HIS A 36 -12.30 35.83 -8.88
C HIS A 36 -11.47 34.61 -8.44
N LEU A 37 -11.01 34.65 -7.18
CA LEU A 37 -10.19 33.60 -6.55
C LEU A 37 -10.80 32.19 -6.61
N MET A 38 -12.12 32.11 -6.74
CA MET A 38 -12.85 30.84 -6.78
C MET A 38 -12.37 29.91 -7.90
N SER A 39 -12.13 30.44 -9.11
CA SER A 39 -11.72 29.60 -10.25
C SER A 39 -10.36 28.96 -10.01
N THR A 40 -9.39 29.75 -9.53
CA THR A 40 -8.06 29.27 -9.17
C THR A 40 -8.09 28.31 -7.99
N LEU A 41 -8.96 28.54 -7.02
CA LEU A 41 -9.11 27.66 -5.86
C LEU A 41 -9.66 26.29 -6.27
N TYR A 42 -10.65 26.26 -7.17
CA TYR A 42 -11.17 25.01 -7.71
C TYR A 42 -10.11 24.22 -8.48
N ALA A 43 -9.31 24.89 -9.32
CA ALA A 43 -8.23 24.23 -10.05
C ALA A 43 -7.19 23.58 -9.11
N VAL A 44 -6.83 24.26 -8.02
CA VAL A 44 -5.91 23.69 -7.00
C VAL A 44 -6.57 22.55 -6.24
N ALA A 45 -7.86 22.66 -5.91
CA ALA A 45 -8.61 21.61 -5.23
C ALA A 45 -8.71 20.33 -6.07
N GLU A 46 -8.95 20.44 -7.38
CA GLU A 46 -8.93 19.29 -8.29
C GLU A 46 -7.56 18.61 -8.29
N ARG A 47 -6.49 19.41 -8.40
CA ARG A 47 -5.12 18.86 -8.36
C ARG A 47 -4.81 18.15 -7.04
N ALA A 48 -5.24 18.70 -5.91
CA ALA A 48 -5.05 18.10 -4.59
C ALA A 48 -5.79 16.76 -4.46
N ALA A 49 -7.02 16.69 -5.00
CA ALA A 49 -7.81 15.48 -5.00
C ALA A 49 -7.13 14.35 -5.80
N ASP A 50 -6.52 14.68 -6.94
CA ASP A 50 -5.79 13.71 -7.76
C ASP A 50 -4.55 13.15 -7.05
N ILE A 51 -3.78 14.02 -6.38
CA ILE A 51 -2.62 13.60 -5.57
C ILE A 51 -3.08 12.65 -4.46
N THR A 52 -4.12 13.04 -3.72
CA THR A 52 -4.66 12.23 -2.61
C THR A 52 -5.18 10.88 -3.10
N LYS A 53 -5.87 10.84 -4.25
CA LYS A 53 -6.34 9.60 -4.87
C LYS A 53 -5.18 8.71 -5.31
N ALA A 54 -4.13 9.27 -5.89
CA ALA A 54 -2.94 8.52 -6.31
C ALA A 54 -2.23 7.89 -5.11
N GLU A 55 -2.06 8.64 -4.01
CA GLU A 55 -1.49 8.12 -2.78
C GLU A 55 -2.34 7.00 -2.17
N ASN A 56 -3.65 7.21 -2.08
CA ASN A 56 -4.58 6.21 -1.53
C ASN A 56 -4.61 4.94 -2.39
N ARG A 57 -4.53 5.06 -3.72
CA ARG A 57 -4.38 3.91 -4.62
C ARG A 57 -3.13 3.11 -4.27
N SER A 58 -1.98 3.76 -4.11
CA SER A 58 -0.73 3.07 -3.75
C SER A 58 -0.82 2.34 -2.39
N ARG A 59 -1.47 2.96 -1.40
CA ARG A 59 -1.70 2.36 -0.08
C ARG A 59 -2.63 1.15 -0.18
N LEU A 60 -3.72 1.27 -0.94
CA LEU A 60 -4.69 0.22 -1.12
C LEU A 60 -4.08 -0.97 -1.88
N THR A 61 -3.38 -0.73 -2.98
CA THR A 61 -2.71 -1.79 -3.76
C THR A 61 -1.70 -2.54 -2.91
N ARG A 62 -0.90 -1.85 -2.10
CA ARG A 62 0.04 -2.49 -1.15
C ARG A 62 -0.69 -3.34 -0.11
N ARG A 63 -1.75 -2.82 0.50
CA ARG A 63 -2.53 -3.56 1.51
C ARG A 63 -3.20 -4.80 0.92
N ILE A 64 -3.80 -4.66 -0.27
CA ILE A 64 -4.43 -5.77 -0.99
C ILE A 64 -3.38 -6.81 -1.38
N PHE A 65 -2.25 -6.38 -1.94
CA PHE A 65 -1.17 -7.29 -2.34
C PHE A 65 -0.59 -8.07 -1.16
N LEU A 66 -0.31 -7.40 -0.03
CA LEU A 66 0.13 -8.05 1.20
C LEU A 66 -0.92 -9.05 1.71
N ARG A 67 -2.19 -8.67 1.73
CA ARG A 67 -3.30 -9.55 2.12
C ARG A 67 -3.38 -10.80 1.25
N ILE A 68 -3.34 -10.63 -0.07
CA ILE A 68 -3.37 -11.74 -1.03
C ILE A 68 -2.13 -12.64 -0.86
N THR A 69 -0.95 -12.06 -0.70
CA THR A 69 0.30 -12.81 -0.54
C THR A 69 0.30 -13.62 0.76
N ILE A 70 -0.17 -13.04 1.86
CA ILE A 70 -0.33 -13.73 3.15
C ILE A 70 -1.32 -14.89 3.02
N GLU A 71 -2.47 -14.67 2.38
CA GLU A 71 -3.46 -15.74 2.15
C GLU A 71 -2.90 -16.86 1.25
N LYS A 72 -2.18 -16.50 0.18
CA LYS A 72 -1.50 -17.48 -0.68
C LYS A 72 -0.46 -18.29 0.08
N LEU A 73 0.35 -17.64 0.93
CA LEU A 73 1.33 -18.32 1.79
C LEU A 73 0.65 -19.22 2.82
N ARG A 74 -0.48 -18.79 3.39
CA ARG A 74 -1.29 -19.59 4.33
C ARG A 74 -1.82 -20.86 3.65
N ARG A 75 -2.38 -20.75 2.44
CA ARG A 75 -2.81 -21.92 1.64
C ARG A 75 -1.65 -22.83 1.26
N LYS A 76 -0.52 -22.28 0.82
CA LYS A 76 0.68 -23.09 0.50
C LYS A 76 1.15 -23.88 1.71
N ARG A 77 1.19 -23.29 2.91
CA ARG A 77 1.61 -23.97 4.15
C ARG A 77 0.71 -25.16 4.49
N VAL A 78 -0.62 -25.01 4.35
CA VAL A 78 -1.57 -26.13 4.56
C VAL A 78 -1.33 -27.26 3.57
N LEU A 79 -1.18 -26.93 2.27
CA LEU A 79 -0.92 -27.92 1.23
C LEU A 79 0.43 -28.62 1.41
N LEU A 80 1.49 -27.89 1.78
CA LEU A 80 2.81 -28.45 2.11
C LEU A 80 2.77 -29.36 3.35
N GLY A 81 1.94 -29.02 4.35
CA GLY A 81 1.70 -29.88 5.51
C GLY A 81 1.04 -31.21 5.11
N ALA A 82 -0.03 -31.14 4.31
CA ALA A 82 -0.70 -32.33 3.77
C ALA A 82 0.24 -33.18 2.89
N TRP A 83 1.04 -32.53 2.04
CA TRP A 83 1.98 -33.23 1.17
C TRP A 83 3.14 -33.90 1.93
N ARG A 84 3.69 -33.26 2.98
CA ARG A 84 4.67 -33.90 3.87
C ARG A 84 4.10 -35.12 4.59
N MET A 85 2.84 -35.06 5.02
CA MET A 85 2.16 -36.19 5.66
C MET A 85 1.94 -37.37 4.69
N GLY A 86 1.67 -37.08 3.42
CA GLY A 86 1.58 -38.10 2.37
C GLY A 86 2.93 -38.78 2.07
N GLN A 87 4.05 -38.07 2.17
CA GLN A 87 5.39 -38.66 1.96
C GLN A 87 5.85 -39.58 3.10
N THR A 88 5.47 -39.29 4.35
CA THR A 88 5.72 -40.21 5.48
C THR A 88 4.91 -41.51 5.37
N PHE A 89 3.76 -41.48 4.68
CA PHE A 89 2.93 -42.66 4.43
C PHE A 89 3.49 -43.55 3.29
N CYS A 90 4.12 -42.95 2.28
CA CYS A 90 4.73 -43.69 1.16
C CYS A 90 6.02 -44.42 1.58
N SER A 91 6.81 -43.83 2.48
CA SER A 91 8.06 -44.43 2.98
C SER A 91 7.85 -45.56 3.99
N THR A 92 6.70 -45.64 4.67
CA THR A 92 6.32 -46.75 5.56
C THR A 92 5.60 -47.89 4.83
N GLY A 93 4.88 -47.61 3.73
CA GLY A 93 4.23 -48.61 2.89
C GLY A 93 5.18 -49.50 2.08
N GLN A 94 6.36 -48.99 1.70
CA GLN A 94 7.37 -49.80 0.97
C GLN A 94 8.15 -50.78 1.87
N ALA A 95 8.13 -50.61 3.19
CA ALA A 95 8.77 -51.56 4.12
C ALA A 95 7.88 -52.77 4.48
N PHE A 96 6.57 -52.70 4.20
CA PHE A 96 5.61 -53.76 4.53
C PHE A 96 5.39 -54.75 3.37
N THR A 97 5.55 -54.31 2.12
CA THR A 97 5.35 -55.15 0.93
C THR A 97 6.52 -56.10 0.66
N SER A 98 7.74 -55.77 1.10
CA SER A 98 8.92 -56.63 0.97
C SER A 98 8.99 -57.77 2.00
N ARG A 99 8.02 -57.89 2.91
CA ARG A 99 7.92 -58.99 3.90
C ARG A 99 6.81 -60.00 3.60
N ILE A 100 5.94 -59.72 2.63
CA ILE A 100 4.88 -60.63 2.18
C ILE A 100 5.31 -61.43 0.95
N TYR A 101 6.28 -60.93 0.15
CA TYR A 101 6.86 -61.61 -1.01
C TYR A 101 8.20 -62.33 -0.69
N ARG A 102 8.37 -62.87 0.52
CA ARG A 102 9.52 -63.70 0.88
C ARG A 102 9.09 -64.92 1.67
#